data_AF-A0A3D5SI72-F1
#
_entry.id   AF-A0A3D5SI72-F1
#
_cell.length_a   1.000
_cell.length_b   1.000
_cell.length_c   1.000
_cell.angle_alpha   90.00
_cell.angle_beta   90.00
_cell.angle_gamma   90.00
#
_symmetry.space_group_name_H-M   'P 1'
#
loop_
_entity.id
_entity.type
_entity.pdbx_description
1 polymer ?
#
loop_
_entity_poly.entity_id
_entity_poly.type
_entity_poly.pdbx_seq_one_letter_code
_entity_poly.pdbx_strand_id
1 'polypeptide(L)'
;MRGFGIPSDQFDKYKTSVHAKALYEKQDLSAPTCNDCHGNHGATPPGITSVANVCGQCHARQAELFQTSPHKAAFDQRQFGECIKCHLLYTSPTPRD
;
A
#
# COMPACT_ATOMS: atom_id res chain seq x y z
N MET A 1 -18.99 0.44 -15.12
CA MET A 1 -17.86 -0.42 -14.70
C MET A 1 -18.01 -1.87 -15.16
N ARG A 2 -19.06 -2.61 -14.77
CA ARG A 2 -19.26 -4.03 -15.17
C ARG A 2 -19.21 -4.29 -16.69
N GLY A 3 -19.70 -3.37 -17.52
CA GLY A 3 -19.62 -3.49 -18.98
C GLY A 3 -18.23 -3.23 -19.60
N PHE A 4 -17.28 -2.68 -18.83
CA PHE A 4 -15.92 -2.34 -19.29
C PHE A 4 -14.85 -3.23 -18.64
N GLY A 5 -15.25 -4.24 -17.85
CA GLY A 5 -14.30 -5.13 -17.15
C GLY A 5 -13.46 -4.46 -16.07
N ILE A 6 -13.74 -3.21 -15.69
CA ILE A 6 -12.97 -2.51 -14.67
C ILE A 6 -13.46 -2.92 -13.27
N PRO A 7 -12.58 -3.40 -12.38
CA PRO A 7 -12.94 -3.77 -11.02
C PRO A 7 -13.57 -2.60 -10.25
N SER A 8 -14.56 -2.92 -9.40
CA SER A 8 -15.26 -1.96 -8.54
C SER A 8 -15.34 -2.42 -7.08
N ASP A 9 -14.47 -3.36 -6.69
CA ASP A 9 -14.40 -4.01 -5.38
C ASP A 9 -13.38 -3.36 -4.43
N GLN A 10 -12.95 -2.13 -4.74
CA GLN A 10 -11.89 -1.43 -4.02
C GLN A 10 -12.24 -1.19 -2.55
N PHE A 11 -13.50 -0.82 -2.26
CA PHE A 11 -13.96 -0.63 -0.88
C PHE A 11 -13.98 -1.94 -0.09
N ASP A 12 -14.44 -3.03 -0.72
CA ASP A 12 -14.45 -4.36 -0.09
C ASP A 12 -13.03 -4.85 0.21
N LYS A 13 -12.07 -4.61 -0.69
CA LYS A 13 -10.65 -4.88 -0.46
C LYS A 13 -10.05 -4.00 0.65
N TYR A 14 -10.41 -2.72 0.71
CA TYR A 14 -9.94 -1.85 1.79
C TYR A 14 -10.42 -2.37 3.15
N LYS A 15 -11.68 -2.82 3.26
CA LYS A 15 -12.25 -3.34 4.51
C LYS A 15 -11.51 -4.54 5.10
N THR A 16 -10.79 -5.31 4.30
CA THR A 16 -9.99 -6.44 4.80
C THR A 16 -8.61 -6.01 5.31
N SER A 17 -8.22 -4.75 5.11
CA SER A 17 -6.89 -4.23 5.47
C SER A 17 -6.73 -4.01 6.98
N VAL A 18 -5.48 -3.95 7.44
CA VAL A 18 -5.15 -3.63 8.84
C VAL A 18 -5.59 -2.23 9.24
N HIS A 19 -5.56 -1.26 8.31
CA HIS A 19 -6.02 0.11 8.56
C HIS A 19 -7.53 0.17 8.73
N ALA A 20 -8.29 -0.53 7.89
CA ALA A 20 -9.74 -0.61 8.05
C ALA A 20 -10.15 -1.30 9.37
N LYS A 21 -9.42 -2.34 9.79
CA LYS A 21 -9.66 -2.96 11.11
C LYS A 21 -9.34 -2.01 12.26
N ALA A 22 -8.23 -1.27 12.19
CA ALA A 22 -7.90 -0.26 13.19
C ALA A 22 -9.00 0.82 13.28
N LEU A 23 -9.48 1.30 12.13
CA LEU A 23 -10.55 2.30 12.07
C LEU A 23 -11.89 1.76 12.60
N TYR A 24 -12.40 0.66 12.02
CA TYR A 24 -13.77 0.21 12.29
C TYR A 24 -13.89 -0.62 13.57
N GLU A 25 -12.92 -1.50 13.86
CA GLU A 25 -13.01 -2.39 15.02
C GLU A 25 -12.43 -1.73 16.28
N LYS A 26 -11.33 -0.99 16.14
CA LYS A 26 -10.65 -0.35 17.28
C LYS A 26 -11.02 1.13 17.46
N GLN A 27 -11.82 1.70 16.55
CA GLN A 27 -12.21 3.12 16.58
C GLN A 27 -10.98 4.06 16.59
N ASP A 28 -9.88 3.62 15.97
CA ASP A 28 -8.66 4.41 15.86
C ASP A 28 -8.78 5.40 14.68
N LEU A 29 -9.12 6.64 14.99
CA LEU A 29 -9.28 7.71 14.00
C LEU A 29 -7.94 8.18 13.39
N SER A 30 -6.80 7.69 13.88
CA SER A 30 -5.50 7.93 13.25
C SER A 30 -5.20 6.97 12.09
N ALA A 31 -6.01 5.92 11.92
CA ALA A 31 -5.85 4.96 10.84
C ALA A 31 -6.19 5.61 9.47
N PRO A 32 -5.32 5.47 8.46
CA PRO A 32 -5.52 6.12 7.17
C PRO A 32 -6.64 5.47 6.37
N THR A 33 -7.33 6.30 5.60
CA THR A 33 -8.42 5.98 4.68
C THR A 33 -8.01 6.22 3.22
N CYS A 34 -8.98 6.19 2.29
CA CYS A 34 -8.71 6.20 0.85
C CYS A 34 -7.86 7.39 0.38
N ASN A 35 -8.17 8.59 0.88
CA ASN A 35 -7.54 9.84 0.46
C ASN A 35 -6.19 10.09 1.15
N ASP A 36 -5.91 9.44 2.28
CA ASP A 36 -4.63 9.54 2.96
C ASP A 36 -3.50 8.90 2.12
N CYS A 37 -3.83 7.85 1.36
CA CYS A 37 -2.87 7.19 0.47
C CYS A 37 -2.94 7.71 -0.98
N HIS A 38 -4.12 8.05 -1.48
CA HIS A 38 -4.32 8.43 -2.89
C HIS A 38 -4.38 9.94 -3.12
N GLY A 39 -4.51 10.76 -2.08
CA GLY A 39 -4.76 12.20 -2.19
C GLY A 39 -6.23 12.54 -2.45
N ASN A 40 -6.56 13.83 -2.35
CA ASN A 40 -7.93 14.34 -2.45
C ASN A 40 -8.33 14.78 -3.87
N HIS A 41 -7.40 15.30 -4.66
CA HIS A 41 -7.66 15.89 -5.99
C HIS A 41 -6.91 15.14 -7.08
N GLY A 42 -7.51 14.04 -7.54
CA GLY A 42 -6.90 13.14 -8.53
C GLY A 42 -6.14 12.02 -7.84
N ALA A 43 -6.89 11.03 -7.39
CA ALA A 43 -6.42 9.79 -6.79
C ALA A 43 -5.52 9.02 -7.78
N THR A 44 -4.28 9.48 -7.92
CA THR A 44 -3.31 8.85 -8.82
C THR A 44 -2.77 7.63 -8.10
N PRO A 45 -2.78 6.44 -8.72
CA PRO A 45 -2.15 5.29 -8.12
C PRO A 45 -0.69 5.62 -7.81
N PRO A 46 -0.22 5.42 -6.58
CA PRO A 46 1.20 5.54 -6.33
C PRO A 46 1.93 4.51 -7.20
N GLY A 47 2.85 4.95 -8.07
CA GLY A 47 3.86 4.09 -8.67
C GLY A 47 4.68 3.35 -7.58
N ILE A 48 5.32 2.24 -7.92
CA ILE A 48 5.97 1.31 -6.96
C ILE A 48 6.90 2.02 -5.95
N THR A 49 7.68 3.01 -6.41
CA THR A 49 8.54 3.86 -5.56
C THR A 49 7.75 4.84 -4.69
N SER A 50 6.59 5.30 -5.12
CA SER A 50 5.73 6.17 -4.31
C SER A 50 4.90 5.42 -3.28
N VAL A 51 4.70 4.10 -3.40
CA VAL A 51 4.03 3.32 -2.34
C VAL A 51 4.84 3.40 -1.05
N ALA A 52 6.17 3.22 -1.13
CA ALA A 52 7.08 3.37 0.00
C ALA A 52 7.00 4.77 0.63
N ASN A 53 6.96 5.81 -0.23
CA ASN A 53 6.85 7.20 0.22
C ASN A 53 5.53 7.46 0.96
N VAL A 54 4.41 6.91 0.49
CA VAL A 54 3.10 7.02 1.15
C VAL A 54 3.14 6.34 2.51
N CYS A 55 3.66 5.11 2.60
CA CYS A 55 3.79 4.41 3.87
C CYS A 55 4.68 5.18 4.86
N GLY A 56 5.76 5.79 4.37
CA GLY A 56 6.70 6.58 5.17
C GLY A 56 6.11 7.86 5.77
N GLN A 57 4.97 8.37 5.27
CA GLN A 57 4.33 9.55 5.84
C GLN A 57 3.84 9.32 7.28
N CYS A 58 3.43 8.08 7.60
CA CYS A 58 3.02 7.69 8.96
C CYS A 58 4.02 6.75 9.63
N HIS A 59 4.66 5.85 8.88
CA HIS A 59 5.65 4.90 9.39
C HIS A 59 7.09 5.41 9.21
N ALA A 60 7.33 6.67 9.58
CA ALA A 60 8.59 7.36 9.34
C ALA A 60 9.81 6.61 9.88
N ARG A 61 9.73 6.06 11.10
CA ARG A 61 10.83 5.31 11.72
C ARG A 61 11.16 4.02 10.95
N GLN A 62 10.14 3.32 10.46
CA GLN A 62 10.31 2.09 9.70
C GLN A 62 10.91 2.39 8.33
N ALA A 63 10.46 3.48 7.69
CA ALA A 63 11.04 3.97 6.45
C ALA A 63 12.52 4.31 6.64
N GLU A 64 12.86 5.12 7.65
CA GLU A 64 14.25 5.49 7.95
C GLU A 64 15.15 4.26 8.22
N LEU A 65 14.68 3.34 9.07
CA LEU A 65 15.42 2.12 9.37
C LEU A 65 15.61 1.24 8.11
N PHE A 66 14.61 1.16 7.24
CA PHE A 66 14.75 0.42 5.99
C PHE A 66 15.77 1.09 5.07
N GLN A 67 15.64 2.39 4.86
CA GLN A 67 16.50 3.21 4.00
C GLN A 67 17.98 3.16 4.41
N THR A 68 18.24 3.10 5.72
CA THR A 68 19.61 3.02 6.27
C THR A 68 20.13 1.59 6.43
N SER A 69 19.30 0.57 6.15
CA SER A 69 19.70 -0.83 6.29
C SER A 69 20.39 -1.39 5.04
N PRO A 70 21.17 -2.48 5.17
CA PRO A 70 21.70 -3.22 4.03
C PRO A 70 20.62 -3.77 3.07
N HIS A 71 19.38 -3.89 3.52
CA HIS A 71 18.28 -4.36 2.68
C HIS A 71 17.91 -3.38 1.58
N LYS A 72 18.13 -2.07 1.77
CA LYS A 72 17.81 -1.05 0.76
C LYS A 72 18.56 -1.31 -0.54
N ALA A 73 19.88 -1.46 -0.45
CA ALA A 73 20.72 -1.75 -1.61
C ALA A 73 20.33 -3.07 -2.31
N ALA A 74 20.01 -4.10 -1.52
CA ALA A 74 19.58 -5.39 -2.07
C ALA A 74 18.21 -5.31 -2.78
N PHE A 75 17.26 -4.53 -2.24
CA PHE A 75 15.95 -4.31 -2.85
C PHE A 75 16.07 -3.48 -4.13
N ASP A 76 16.91 -2.45 -4.14
CA ASP A 76 17.17 -1.62 -5.32
C ASP A 76 17.76 -2.43 -6.46
N GLN A 77 18.80 -3.23 -6.17
CA GLN A 77 19.46 -4.09 -7.15
C GLN A 77 18.51 -5.11 -7.77
N ARG A 78 17.53 -5.58 -6.99
CA ARG A 78 16.52 -6.55 -7.43
C ARG A 78 15.22 -5.92 -7.90
N GLN A 79 15.14 -4.58 -7.89
CA GLN A 79 13.94 -3.82 -8.25
C GLN A 79 12.68 -4.25 -7.46
N PHE A 80 12.86 -4.63 -6.20
CA PHE A 80 11.76 -5.00 -5.33
C PHE A 80 11.09 -3.75 -4.74
N GLY A 81 9.76 -3.77 -4.64
CA GLY A 81 9.03 -2.74 -3.90
C GLY A 81 9.33 -2.82 -2.40
N GLU A 82 9.40 -1.67 -1.75
CA GLU A 82 9.51 -1.58 -0.29
C GLU A 82 8.13 -1.74 0.37
N CYS A 83 8.10 -2.10 1.66
CA CYS A 83 6.87 -2.22 2.47
C CYS A 83 5.83 -3.24 1.92
N ILE A 84 6.25 -4.11 0.99
CA ILE A 84 5.38 -5.02 0.22
C ILE A 84 4.74 -6.15 1.03
N LYS A 85 5.19 -6.39 2.26
CA LYS A 85 4.58 -7.41 3.13
C LYS A 85 3.09 -7.13 3.39
N CYS A 86 2.68 -5.87 3.36
CA CYS A 86 1.28 -5.47 3.48
C CYS A 86 0.61 -5.16 2.14
N HIS A 87 1.37 -4.85 1.07
CA HIS A 87 0.84 -4.39 -0.22
C HIS A 87 1.17 -5.27 -1.45
N LEU A 88 1.60 -6.53 -1.29
CA LEU A 88 1.75 -7.46 -2.43
C LEU A 88 1.19 -8.88 -2.24
N LEU A 89 0.18 -9.09 -1.38
CA LEU A 89 -0.37 -10.44 -1.19
C LEU A 89 -1.73 -10.74 -1.84
N TYR A 90 -2.39 -9.77 -2.49
CA TYR A 90 -3.79 -9.99 -2.93
C TYR A 90 -4.12 -9.62 -4.38
N THR A 91 -3.15 -9.25 -5.23
CA THR A 91 -3.47 -8.86 -6.63
C THR A 91 -2.54 -9.41 -7.71
N SER A 92 -1.47 -10.14 -7.39
CA SER A 92 -0.79 -10.95 -8.41
C SER A 92 -1.52 -12.30 -8.50
N PRO A 93 -2.13 -12.69 -9.63
CA PRO A 93 -2.22 -14.11 -9.91
C PRO A 93 -0.78 -14.64 -9.85
N THR A 94 -0.60 -15.82 -9.27
CA THR A 94 0.66 -16.57 -9.41
C THR A 94 1.15 -16.48 -10.87
N PRO A 95 2.47 -16.39 -11.11
CA PRO A 95 2.96 -16.62 -12.46
C PRO A 95 2.43 -17.98 -12.88
N ARG A 96 1.61 -18.02 -13.93
CA ARG A 96 1.44 -19.27 -14.66
C ARG A 96 2.76 -19.50 -15.36
N ASP A 97 3.36 -20.62 -15.02
CA ASP A 97 4.28 -21.41 -15.82
C ASP A 97 4.04 -21.27 -17.34
#